data_AF-A0A1X7VGJ5-F1
#
_entry.id   AF-A0A1X7VGJ5-F1
#
_cell.length_a   1.000
_cell.length_b   1.000
_cell.length_c   1.000
_cell.angle_alpha   90.00
_cell.angle_beta   90.00
_cell.angle_gamma   90.00
#
_symmetry.space_group_name_H-M   'P 1'
#
loop_
_entity.id
_entity.type
_entity.pdbx_description
1 polymer ?
#
loop_
_entity_poly.entity_id
_entity_poly.type
_entity_poly.pdbx_seq_one_letter_code
_entity_poly.pdbx_strand_id
1 'polypeptide(L)'
;MKDFLFPRFIENERLCPVKSLTLYIEKTRQLRGNNDQLFISFIKPHHPVTSSTIARWLKLVMESAGIDTSVFKAHSVRSASTSAAALQGVTTEDILCAAD
;
A
#
# COMPACT_ATOMS: atom_id res chain seq x y z
N MET A 1 0.87 -19.89 -9.71
CA MET A 1 0.57 -18.58 -9.10
C MET A 1 -0.94 -18.51 -9.03
N LYS A 2 -1.57 -18.37 -7.86
CA LYS A 2 -3.01 -18.11 -7.82
C LYS A 2 -3.21 -16.71 -8.38
N ASP A 3 -4.14 -16.55 -9.33
CA ASP A 3 -4.50 -15.24 -9.85
C ASP A 3 -5.30 -14.48 -8.78
N PHE A 4 -4.69 -13.47 -8.18
CA PHE A 4 -5.40 -12.57 -7.28
C PHE A 4 -6.20 -11.57 -8.10
N LEU A 5 -7.53 -11.67 -8.01
CA LEU A 5 -8.41 -10.62 -8.47
C LEU A 5 -8.42 -9.50 -7.42
N PHE A 6 -8.00 -8.31 -7.81
CA PHE A 6 -8.13 -7.10 -6.99
C PHE A 6 -9.33 -6.29 -7.49
N PRO A 7 -10.57 -6.58 -7.02
CA PRO A 7 -11.73 -5.81 -7.43
C PRO A 7 -11.60 -4.36 -6.95
N ARG A 8 -12.19 -3.44 -7.70
CA ARG A 8 -12.35 -2.06 -7.20
C ARG A 8 -13.25 -2.12 -5.96
N PHE A 9 -12.84 -1.40 -4.92
CA PHE A 9 -13.69 -1.17 -3.75
C PHE A 9 -14.68 -0.05 -4.09
N ILE A 10 -15.91 -0.44 -4.45
CA ILE A 10 -16.94 0.46 -5.00
C ILE A 10 -17.71 1.19 -3.89
N GLU A 11 -17.73 0.61 -2.69
CA GLU A 11 -18.44 1.12 -1.51
C GLU A 11 -17.84 2.44 -1.04
N ASN A 12 -16.51 2.58 -1.17
CA ASN A 12 -15.82 3.82 -0.89
C ASN A 12 -14.61 4.01 -1.80
N GLU A 13 -14.80 4.78 -2.87
CA GLU A 13 -13.75 5.06 -3.84
C GLU A 13 -12.51 5.75 -3.24
N ARG A 14 -12.65 6.48 -2.12
CA ARG A 14 -11.52 7.13 -1.44
C ARG A 14 -10.60 6.11 -0.76
N LEU A 15 -11.10 4.91 -0.48
CA LEU A 15 -10.34 3.80 0.10
C LEU A 15 -9.92 2.76 -0.94
N CYS A 16 -10.28 2.95 -2.22
CA CYS A 16 -10.03 1.98 -3.28
C CYS A 16 -8.56 2.01 -3.74
N PRO A 17 -7.78 0.92 -3.55
CA PRO A 17 -6.38 0.86 -3.97
C PRO A 17 -6.23 0.92 -5.49
N VAL A 18 -7.12 0.24 -6.23
CA VAL A 18 -7.11 0.22 -7.71
C VAL A 18 -7.26 1.64 -8.25
N LYS A 19 -8.27 2.39 -7.79
CA LYS A 19 -8.49 3.77 -8.21
C LYS A 19 -7.30 4.66 -7.85
N SER A 20 -6.80 4.54 -6.63
CA SER A 20 -5.68 5.33 -6.13
C SER A 20 -4.41 5.11 -6.95
N LEU A 21 -4.09 3.86 -7.28
CA LEU A 21 -2.93 3.49 -8.10
C LEU A 21 -3.08 3.95 -9.55
N THR A 22 -4.25 3.77 -10.16
CA THR A 22 -4.52 4.26 -11.52
C THR A 22 -4.30 5.77 -11.60
N LEU A 23 -4.89 6.53 -10.66
CA LEU A 23 -4.74 7.99 -10.63
C LEU A 23 -3.29 8.40 -10.41
N TYR A 24 -2.59 7.72 -9.49
CA TYR A 24 -1.19 8.01 -9.22
C TYR A 24 -0.30 7.78 -10.45
N ILE A 25 -0.47 6.66 -11.16
CA ILE A 25 0.26 6.36 -12.40
C ILE A 25 0.00 7.44 -13.45
N GLU A 26 -1.27 7.82 -13.65
CA GLU A 26 -1.66 8.85 -14.60
C GLU A 26 -1.00 10.21 -14.28
N LYS A 27 -1.08 10.65 -13.03
CA LYS A 27 -0.55 11.95 -12.58
C LYS A 27 0.98 12.01 -12.59
N THR A 28 1.65 10.87 -12.45
CA THR A 28 3.11 10.79 -12.43
C THR A 28 3.71 10.42 -13.79
N ARG A 29 2.90 10.12 -14.80
CA ARG A 29 3.34 9.62 -16.12
C ARG A 29 4.47 10.44 -16.74
N GLN A 30 4.36 11.76 -16.73
CA GLN A 30 5.37 12.65 -17.34
C GLN A 30 6.65 12.78 -16.51
N LEU A 31 6.63 12.40 -15.24
CA LEU A 31 7.77 12.53 -14.31
C LEU A 31 8.65 11.28 -14.30
N ARG A 32 8.15 10.15 -14.81
CA ARG A 32 8.79 8.83 -14.67
C ARG A 32 10.03 8.65 -15.54
N GLY A 33 10.12 9.33 -16.68
CA GLY A 33 11.20 9.08 -17.64
C GLY A 33 11.26 7.59 -18.01
N ASN A 34 12.41 6.96 -17.76
CA ASN A 34 12.65 5.54 -18.02
C ASN A 34 12.54 4.65 -16.76
N ASN A 35 11.86 5.12 -15.71
CA ASN A 35 11.73 4.36 -14.45
C ASN A 35 10.45 3.51 -14.42
N ASP A 36 10.62 2.21 -14.23
CA ASP A 36 9.50 1.24 -14.15
C ASP A 36 8.97 1.03 -12.73
N GLN A 37 9.66 1.55 -11.71
CA GLN A 37 9.20 1.42 -10.32
C GLN A 37 7.92 2.23 -10.08
N LEU A 38 6.98 1.62 -9.35
CA LEU A 38 5.68 2.24 -9.07
C LEU A 38 5.85 3.58 -8.36
N PHE A 39 6.47 3.61 -7.19
CA PHE A 39 6.61 4.83 -6.40
C PHE A 39 7.87 5.62 -6.79
N ILE A 40 7.71 6.93 -6.99
CA ILE A 40 8.78 7.87 -7.34
C ILE A 40 8.79 9.05 -6.37
N SER A 41 9.95 9.68 -6.23
CA SER A 41 10.16 10.83 -5.36
C SER A 41 9.41 12.04 -5.91
N PHE A 42 8.80 12.83 -5.01
CA PHE A 42 8.24 14.13 -5.36
C PHE A 42 9.33 15.21 -5.51
N ILE A 43 10.56 14.94 -5.06
CA ILE A 43 11.71 15.85 -5.17
C ILE A 43 12.40 15.60 -6.51
N LYS A 44 12.78 16.67 -7.23
CA LYS A 44 13.58 16.58 -8.46
C LYS A 44 15.05 16.24 -8.12
N PRO A 45 15.73 15.43 -8.93
CA PRO A 45 15.20 14.58 -10.00
C PRO A 45 14.30 13.45 -9.43
N HIS A 46 13.15 13.19 -10.08
CA HIS A 46 12.07 12.28 -9.62
C HIS A 46 12.44 10.79 -9.67
N HIS A 47 13.49 10.40 -8.95
CA HIS A 47 13.97 9.03 -8.89
C HIS A 47 13.00 8.10 -8.16
N PRO A 48 13.06 6.80 -8.43
CA PRO A 48 12.34 5.83 -7.63
C PRO A 48 12.67 5.90 -6.15
N VAL A 49 11.68 5.63 -5.30
CA VAL A 49 11.87 5.63 -3.85
C VAL A 49 12.27 4.27 -3.31
N THR A 50 13.05 4.28 -2.24
CA THR A 50 13.45 3.08 -1.51
C THR A 50 12.31 2.53 -0.65
N SER A 51 12.41 1.25 -0.27
CA SER A 51 11.53 0.64 0.73
C SER A 51 11.54 1.40 2.07
N SER A 52 12.69 1.95 2.46
CA SER A 52 12.81 2.79 3.67
C SER A 52 12.00 4.09 3.59
N THR A 53 11.88 4.68 2.41
CA THR A 53 11.05 5.87 2.17
C THR A 53 9.57 5.52 2.28
N ILE A 54 9.14 4.41 1.69
CA ILE A 54 7.76 3.92 1.77
C ILE A 54 7.40 3.59 3.23
N ALA A 55 8.29 2.91 3.97
CA ALA A 55 8.09 2.62 5.39
C ALA A 55 7.96 3.88 6.24
N ARG A 56 8.69 4.95 5.90
CA ARG A 56 8.53 6.27 6.55
C ARG A 56 7.18 6.90 6.23
N TRP A 57 6.73 6.87 4.97
CA TRP A 57 5.40 7.37 4.60
C TRP A 57 4.29 6.61 5.32
N LEU A 58 4.37 5.29 5.41
CA LEU A 58 3.42 4.48 6.18
C LEU A 58 3.34 4.92 7.64
N LYS A 59 4.49 5.11 8.31
CA LYS A 59 4.51 5.62 9.70
C LYS A 59 3.87 7.00 9.83
N LEU A 60 4.15 7.92 8.90
CA LEU A 60 3.55 9.26 8.93
C LEU A 60 2.02 9.20 8.76
N VAL A 61 1.52 8.32 7.89
CA VAL A 61 0.08 8.12 7.71
C VAL A 61 -0.56 7.51 8.96
N MET A 62 0.10 6.53 9.58
CA MET A 62 -0.34 5.93 10.84
C MET A 62 -0.44 6.98 11.96
N GLU A 63 0.60 7.80 12.12
CA GLU A 63 0.63 8.88 13.10
C GLU A 63 -0.47 9.92 12.84
N SER A 64 -0.66 10.31 11.58
CA SER A 64 -1.75 11.22 11.17
C SER A 64 -3.14 10.65 11.44
N ALA A 65 -3.27 9.31 11.46
CA ALA A 65 -4.50 8.61 11.82
C ALA A 65 -4.66 8.40 13.34
N GLY A 66 -3.74 8.92 14.17
CA GLY A 66 -3.78 8.79 15.62
C GLY A 66 -3.23 7.46 16.16
N ILE A 67 -2.52 6.68 15.34
CA ILE A 67 -1.89 5.43 15.76
C ILE A 67 -0.53 5.74 16.40
N ASP A 68 -0.29 5.22 17.60
CA ASP A 68 0.99 5.39 18.29
C ASP A 68 2.13 4.67 17.56
N THR A 69 2.96 5.44 16.86
CA THR A 69 4.09 4.90 16.10
C THR A 69 5.34 4.60 16.93
N SER A 70 5.32 4.89 18.23
CA SER A 70 6.33 4.42 19.18
C SER A 70 6.18 2.91 19.41
N VAL A 71 4.95 2.41 19.40
CA VAL A 71 4.59 0.99 19.53
C VAL A 71 4.44 0.33 18.16
N PHE A 72 3.60 0.87 17.28
CA PHE A 72 3.28 0.26 15.98
C PHE A 72 4.19 0.79 14.88
N LYS A 73 4.74 -0.10 14.06
CA LYS A 73 5.67 0.25 12.97
C LYS A 73 5.02 -0.02 11.61
N ALA A 74 5.70 0.38 10.54
CA ALA A 74 5.21 0.17 9.17
C ALA A 74 4.84 -1.31 8.88
N HIS A 75 5.61 -2.28 9.41
CA HIS A 75 5.30 -3.70 9.23
C HIS A 75 4.06 -4.15 10.01
N SER A 76 3.65 -3.43 11.06
CA SER A 76 2.45 -3.76 11.85
C SER A 76 1.17 -3.68 11.01
N VAL A 77 1.15 -2.90 9.92
CA VAL A 77 0.03 -2.85 8.97
C VAL A 77 -0.23 -4.22 8.34
N ARG A 78 0.83 -4.97 8.02
CA ARG A 78 0.70 -6.32 7.46
C ARG A 78 0.03 -7.26 8.46
N SER A 79 0.54 -7.31 9.69
CA SER A 79 -0.03 -8.13 10.75
C SER A 79 -1.49 -7.75 11.07
N ALA A 80 -1.80 -6.45 11.14
CA ALA A 80 -3.16 -5.98 11.37
C ALA A 80 -4.12 -6.39 10.25
N SER A 81 -3.68 -6.32 8.98
CA SER A 81 -4.47 -6.77 7.82
C SER A 81 -4.77 -8.27 7.89
N THR A 82 -3.78 -9.08 8.24
CA THR A 82 -3.95 -10.53 8.43
C THR A 82 -4.94 -10.83 9.56
N SER A 83 -4.81 -10.16 10.70
CA SER A 83 -5.75 -10.31 11.82
C SER A 83 -7.17 -9.90 11.42
N ALA A 84 -7.33 -8.80 10.69
CA ALA A 84 -8.63 -8.36 10.20
C ALA A 84 -9.26 -9.39 9.26
N ALA A 85 -8.49 -9.96 8.32
CA ALA A 85 -8.98 -11.02 7.43
C ALA A 85 -9.43 -12.27 8.20
N ALA A 86 -8.64 -12.70 9.20
CA ALA A 86 -9.00 -13.83 10.05
C ALA A 86 -10.29 -13.58 10.84
N LEU A 87 -10.46 -12.38 11.40
CA LEU A 87 -11.70 -11.98 12.09
C LEU A 87 -12.92 -11.94 11.17
N GLN A 88 -12.73 -11.72 9.87
CA GLN A 88 -13.78 -11.78 8.84
C GLN A 88 -13.98 -13.20 8.29
N GLY A 89 -13.32 -14.22 8.85
CA GLY A 89 -13.51 -15.63 8.48
C GLY A 89 -12.77 -16.07 7.21
N VAL A 90 -11.81 -15.28 6.71
CA VAL A 90 -10.95 -15.72 5.61
C VAL A 90 -10.10 -16.91 6.08
N THR A 91 -9.97 -17.94 5.24
CA THR A 91 -9.23 -19.16 5.61
C THR A 91 -7.75 -18.85 5.85
N THR A 92 -7.12 -19.61 6.74
CA THR A 92 -5.67 -19.50 6.99
C THR A 92 -4.86 -19.77 5.73
N GLU A 93 -5.33 -20.70 4.89
CA GLU A 93 -4.73 -21.02 3.59
C GLU A 93 -4.72 -19.79 2.65
N ASP A 94 -5.85 -19.10 2.52
CA ASP A 94 -5.95 -17.92 1.64
C ASP A 94 -5.18 -16.72 2.21
N ILE A 95 -5.19 -16.55 3.54
CA ILE A 95 -4.38 -15.53 4.23
C ILE A 95 -2.88 -15.77 3.99
N LEU A 96 -2.40 -17.01 4.14
CA LEU A 96 -1.00 -17.36 3.91
C LEU A 96 -0.62 -17.14 2.45
N CYS A 97 -1.51 -17.52 1.52
CA CYS A 97 -1.28 -17.29 0.09
C CYS A 97 -1.22 -15.81 -0.28
N ALA A 98 -1.96 -14.94 0.40
CA ALA A 98 -1.98 -13.50 0.15
C ALA A 98 -0.92 -12.71 0.92
N ALA A 99 -0.31 -13.33 1.94
CA ALA A 99 0.70 -12.69 2.74
C ALA A 99 2.00 -12.52 1.93
N ASP A 100 2.50 -13.56 1.27
CA ASP A 100 3.83 -13.58 0.65
C ASP A 100 4.01 -12.69 -0.59
#